data_AF-A0A523Z6N0-F1
#
_entry.id   AF-A0A523Z6N0-F1
#
_cell.length_a   1.000
_cell.length_b   1.000
_cell.length_c   1.000
_cell.angle_alpha   90.00
_cell.angle_beta   90.00
_cell.angle_gamma   90.00
#
_symmetry.space_group_name_H-M   'P 1'
#
loop_
_entity.id
_entity.type
_entity.pdbx_description
1 polymer ?
#
loop_
_entity_poly.entity_id
_entity_poly.type
_entity_poly.pdbx_seq_one_letter_code
_entity_poly.pdbx_strand_id
1 'polypeptide(L)'
;MVEYPATLHNNADFLHCAGCETPLLWESLANEVRKIFRSRLVPKMIRDRTEERRMAGFSASTRILVLCTFRVIMRRKLIGSGTPTSKPMDNEEKFKLLKMLDQLELNELVQALHRIERIEGLLYYYLVTATLDHFGYDGEMTVRYATRRYGRWRGEEMRQAHLALGKEIHMETLIRNWDAASVYLAQDSVQKGYFSPHYVVHDITLCPVADVWRERGFYRWGHVYCDEFHQACAGTYHPDGHVVIHQNKMKGDKICSFHWVMPPRETPCKFDPPTALGIRLAESYQAENELEGALYALKRGHRLVGGVYQAFATQAREDFGAQGLASTWHGLCQWGAERGRIMREAHQELGIEPQPANMIRYSDLPCQYVCEIEELEVKPDRYSFRVTKSPIIQSLLDYDLSDLVEPFYREVYRAMAATYLPGAKVSLESDNPNEIDLTIER
;
A
#
# COMPACT_ATOMS: atom_id res chain seq x y z
N MET A 1 -13.25 46.63 -2.28
CA MET A 1 -13.71 47.00 -3.63
C MET A 1 -12.51 47.13 -4.54
N VAL A 2 -12.15 46.05 -5.22
CA VAL A 2 -11.57 46.04 -6.58
C VAL A 2 -12.04 44.70 -7.17
N GLU A 3 -12.98 44.78 -8.10
CA GLU A 3 -13.47 43.67 -8.92
C GLU A 3 -12.62 43.55 -10.19
N TYR A 4 -12.49 42.33 -10.73
CA TYR A 4 -12.32 42.05 -12.16
C TYR A 4 -12.73 40.58 -12.44
N PRO A 5 -13.10 40.21 -13.67
CA PRO A 5 -14.38 39.58 -13.97
C PRO A 5 -14.25 38.13 -14.47
N ALA A 6 -15.40 37.48 -14.60
CA ALA A 6 -15.57 36.13 -15.12
C ALA A 6 -15.63 36.06 -16.67
N THR A 7 -15.42 34.83 -17.17
CA THR A 7 -15.81 34.21 -18.47
C THR A 7 -14.82 34.34 -19.66
N LEU A 8 -14.56 33.36 -20.55
CA LEU A 8 -15.23 32.12 -21.00
C LEU A 8 -14.28 31.24 -21.88
N HIS A 9 -14.48 29.90 -21.84
CA HIS A 9 -14.34 28.81 -22.84
C HIS A 9 -13.06 28.43 -23.65
N ASN A 10 -12.85 27.09 -23.63
CA ASN A 10 -12.43 26.12 -24.67
C ASN A 10 -11.15 26.35 -25.47
N ASN A 11 -10.19 25.44 -25.32
CA ASN A 11 -9.32 25.01 -26.43
C ASN A 11 -8.94 23.53 -26.29
N ALA A 12 -9.15 22.79 -27.37
CA ALA A 12 -8.62 21.46 -27.59
C ALA A 12 -7.19 21.59 -28.14
N ASP A 13 -6.24 20.92 -27.50
CA ASP A 13 -4.83 21.00 -27.88
C ASP A 13 -4.55 20.22 -29.17
N PHE A 14 -4.09 20.94 -30.20
CA PHE A 14 -3.40 20.40 -31.37
C PHE A 14 -1.89 20.47 -31.14
N LEU A 15 -1.20 19.33 -31.28
CA LEU A 15 0.27 19.27 -31.35
C LEU A 15 0.75 19.71 -32.74
N HIS A 16 1.39 20.88 -32.83
CA HIS A 16 2.12 21.30 -34.02
C HIS A 16 3.54 20.68 -34.06
N CYS A 17 3.88 20.06 -35.19
CA CYS A 17 5.27 19.71 -35.52
C CYS A 17 5.89 20.88 -36.32
N ALA A 18 7.01 21.42 -35.85
CA ALA A 18 7.72 22.51 -36.51
C ALA A 18 8.31 22.05 -37.86
N GLY A 19 7.96 22.73 -38.95
CA GLY A 19 8.70 22.68 -40.21
C GLY A 19 8.05 21.97 -41.40
N CYS A 20 6.73 21.76 -41.45
CA CYS A 20 6.07 21.19 -42.63
C CYS A 20 4.92 22.08 -43.13
N GLU A 21 5.20 22.91 -44.13
CA GLU A 21 4.18 23.67 -44.87
C GLU A 21 3.62 22.79 -46.01
N THR A 22 2.73 21.86 -45.69
CA THR A 22 1.69 21.34 -46.59
C THR A 22 0.74 20.42 -45.80
N PRO A 23 -0.59 20.53 -45.93
CA PRO A 23 -1.51 19.60 -45.29
C PRO A 23 -1.44 18.24 -46.00
N LEU A 24 -0.81 17.25 -45.38
CA LEU A 24 -0.90 15.86 -45.83
C LEU A 24 -2.23 15.27 -45.35
N LEU A 25 -3.15 15.03 -46.28
CA LEU A 25 -4.39 14.27 -46.07
C LEU A 25 -4.05 12.89 -45.50
N TRP A 26 -4.36 12.69 -44.22
CA TRP A 26 -4.11 11.47 -43.44
C TRP A 26 -4.65 10.19 -44.12
N GLU A 27 -5.71 10.32 -44.90
CA GLU A 27 -6.30 9.22 -45.68
C GLU A 27 -5.41 8.71 -46.82
N SER A 28 -4.58 9.57 -47.44
CA SER A 28 -3.66 9.16 -48.50
C SER A 28 -2.52 8.30 -47.95
N LEU A 29 -1.97 8.69 -46.79
CA LEU A 29 -0.90 7.98 -46.10
C LEU A 29 -1.39 6.63 -45.54
N ALA A 30 -2.59 6.59 -44.95
CA ALA A 30 -3.21 5.36 -44.46
C ALA A 30 -3.48 4.36 -45.60
N ASN A 31 -3.83 4.84 -46.80
CA ASN A 31 -4.07 3.98 -47.96
C ASN A 31 -2.79 3.39 -48.56
N GLU A 32 -1.67 4.11 -48.58
CA GLU A 32 -0.39 3.54 -49.01
C GLU A 32 0.20 2.54 -48.02
N VAL A 33 0.09 2.80 -46.71
CA VAL A 33 0.49 1.82 -45.68
C VAL A 33 -0.33 0.53 -45.81
N ARG A 34 -1.64 0.64 -46.08
CA ARG A 34 -2.50 -0.54 -46.32
C ARG A 34 -2.14 -1.30 -47.60
N LYS A 35 -1.72 -0.62 -48.68
CA LYS A 35 -1.23 -1.28 -49.90
C LYS A 35 0.05 -2.06 -49.67
N ILE A 36 1.00 -1.50 -48.92
CA ILE A 36 2.25 -2.17 -48.56
C ILE A 36 1.96 -3.46 -47.76
N PHE A 37 1.05 -3.39 -46.78
CA PHE A 37 0.66 -4.55 -45.97
C PHE A 37 -0.19 -5.61 -46.71
N ARG A 38 -0.92 -5.23 -47.76
CA ARG A 38 -1.71 -6.18 -48.59
C ARG A 38 -0.88 -6.89 -49.66
N SER A 39 0.28 -6.35 -50.03
CA SER A 39 1.22 -7.05 -50.90
C SER A 39 1.88 -8.21 -50.13
N ARG A 40 1.98 -9.41 -50.73
CA ARG A 40 2.56 -10.64 -50.13
C ARG A 40 4.09 -10.56 -49.86
N LEU A 41 4.61 -9.41 -49.46
CA LEU A 41 6.04 -9.17 -49.26
C LEU A 41 6.55 -9.50 -47.84
N VAL A 42 5.65 -9.66 -46.87
CA VAL A 42 6.05 -9.80 -45.45
C VAL A 42 6.67 -11.16 -45.10
N PRO A 43 6.34 -12.31 -45.71
CA PRO A 43 6.95 -13.58 -45.29
C PRO A 43 8.39 -13.85 -45.79
N LYS A 44 8.99 -12.99 -46.63
CA LYS A 44 10.33 -13.27 -47.23
C LYS A 44 11.45 -12.30 -46.85
N MET A 45 11.23 -11.41 -45.88
CA MET A 45 12.20 -10.38 -45.46
C MET A 45 13.06 -10.78 -44.26
N ILE A 46 13.58 -12.02 -44.23
CA ILE A 46 14.54 -12.44 -43.21
C ILE A 46 15.72 -13.10 -43.92
N ARG A 47 16.88 -12.42 -43.85
CA ARG A 47 18.24 -12.76 -44.36
C ARG A 47 18.63 -12.07 -45.68
N ASP A 48 19.14 -10.83 -45.62
CA ASP A 48 20.48 -10.45 -46.16
C ASP A 48 20.79 -8.94 -45.95
N ARG A 49 22.07 -8.54 -45.92
CA ARG A 49 22.59 -7.17 -45.71
C ARG A 49 22.70 -6.32 -47.00
N THR A 50 21.76 -6.45 -47.93
CA THR A 50 21.81 -5.76 -49.25
C THR A 50 20.68 -4.74 -49.48
N GLU A 51 19.99 -4.29 -48.43
CA GLU A 51 18.72 -3.54 -48.57
C GLU A 51 18.84 -1.99 -48.63
N GLU A 52 20.00 -1.39 -48.30
CA GLU A 52 20.16 0.09 -48.43
C GLU A 52 20.03 0.59 -49.88
N ARG A 53 20.38 -0.24 -50.87
CA ARG A 53 20.25 0.11 -52.29
C ARG A 53 18.82 0.03 -52.83
N ARG A 54 17.92 -0.71 -52.17
CA ARG A 54 16.51 -0.86 -52.62
C ARG A 54 15.59 0.24 -52.10
N MET A 55 15.99 0.94 -51.04
CA MET A 55 15.22 2.08 -50.51
C MET A 55 15.48 3.39 -51.25
N ALA A 56 16.39 3.42 -52.23
CA ALA A 56 16.81 4.62 -52.96
C ALA A 56 15.68 5.39 -53.66
N GLY A 57 14.56 4.73 -54.01
CA GLY A 57 13.40 5.35 -54.65
C GLY A 57 12.34 5.94 -53.71
N PHE A 58 12.46 5.74 -52.39
CA PHE A 58 11.48 6.27 -51.42
C PHE A 58 11.91 7.63 -50.89
N SER A 59 10.92 8.52 -50.67
CA SER A 59 11.15 9.81 -50.01
C SER A 59 11.71 9.64 -48.60
N ALA A 60 12.45 10.64 -48.12
CA ALA A 60 13.10 10.61 -46.80
C ALA A 60 12.10 10.33 -45.66
N SER A 61 10.90 10.90 -45.75
CA SER A 61 9.82 10.73 -44.76
C SER A 61 9.35 9.28 -44.66
N THR A 62 9.25 8.57 -45.80
CA THR A 62 8.84 7.16 -45.82
C THR A 62 9.93 6.25 -45.26
N ARG A 63 11.21 6.57 -45.49
CA ARG A 63 12.34 5.81 -44.89
C ARG A 63 12.37 5.96 -43.37
N ILE A 64 12.14 7.17 -42.86
CA ILE A 64 12.08 7.45 -41.41
C ILE A 64 10.92 6.67 -40.77
N LEU A 65 9.73 6.68 -41.39
CA LEU A 65 8.56 5.99 -40.84
C LEU A 65 8.75 4.46 -40.81
N VAL A 66 9.33 3.87 -41.87
CA VAL A 66 9.63 2.44 -41.94
C VAL A 66 10.67 2.05 -40.89
N LEU A 67 11.75 2.83 -40.74
CA LEU A 67 12.80 2.59 -39.74
C LEU A 67 12.30 2.77 -38.30
N CYS A 68 11.44 3.75 -38.04
CA CYS A 68 10.81 3.95 -36.73
C CYS A 68 9.87 2.80 -36.38
N THR A 69 9.06 2.34 -37.33
CA THR A 69 8.15 1.20 -37.13
C THR A 69 8.93 -0.10 -36.90
N PHE A 70 10.02 -0.32 -37.65
CA PHE A 70 10.90 -1.47 -37.46
C PHE A 70 11.61 -1.45 -36.10
N ARG A 71 12.05 -0.27 -35.62
CA ARG A 71 12.66 -0.10 -34.29
C ARG A 71 11.67 -0.36 -33.15
N VAL A 72 10.40 0.03 -33.30
CA VAL A 72 9.34 -0.25 -32.31
C VAL A 72 9.02 -1.76 -32.25
N ILE A 73 8.97 -2.43 -33.40
CA ILE A 73 8.73 -3.88 -33.46
C ILE A 73 9.93 -4.69 -32.93
N MET A 74 11.16 -4.25 -33.20
CA MET A 74 12.37 -4.91 -32.69
C MET A 74 12.59 -4.65 -31.19
N ARG A 75 12.24 -3.47 -30.65
CA ARG A 75 12.25 -3.21 -29.21
C ARG A 75 11.27 -4.10 -28.44
N ARG A 76 10.12 -4.44 -29.02
CA ARG A 76 9.17 -5.40 -28.42
C ARG A 76 9.65 -6.85 -28.42
N LYS A 77 10.63 -7.23 -29.27
CA LYS A 77 11.16 -8.60 -29.34
C LYS A 77 12.48 -8.82 -28.60
N LEU A 78 13.18 -7.76 -28.20
CA LEU A 78 14.49 -7.85 -27.52
C LEU A 78 14.44 -7.61 -26.01
N ILE A 79 13.28 -7.26 -25.44
CA ILE A 79 13.06 -7.21 -23.98
C ILE A 79 12.42 -8.53 -23.55
N GLY A 80 13.21 -9.61 -23.69
CA GLY A 80 12.81 -10.96 -23.35
C GLY A 80 14.03 -11.76 -22.95
N SER A 81 14.50 -11.57 -21.72
CA SER A 81 15.05 -12.62 -20.84
C SER A 81 15.60 -12.00 -19.56
N GLY A 82 15.08 -12.46 -18.42
CA GLY A 82 15.68 -12.24 -17.11
C GLY A 82 14.90 -11.39 -16.11
N THR A 83 13.59 -11.57 -15.97
CA THR A 83 12.88 -11.23 -14.72
C THR A 83 12.39 -12.52 -14.05
N PRO A 84 12.43 -12.62 -12.71
CA PRO A 84 11.76 -13.72 -12.02
C PRO A 84 10.28 -13.60 -12.36
N THR A 85 9.74 -14.62 -13.00
CA THR A 85 8.30 -14.70 -13.27
C THR A 85 7.60 -14.82 -11.92
N SER A 86 7.08 -13.72 -11.38
CA SER A 86 5.82 -13.83 -10.65
C SER A 86 4.86 -14.48 -11.64
N LYS A 87 4.23 -15.58 -11.24
CA LYS A 87 3.19 -16.19 -12.07
C LYS A 87 2.18 -15.07 -12.36
N PRO A 88 1.86 -14.77 -13.63
CA PRO A 88 0.71 -13.91 -13.89
C PRO A 88 -0.48 -14.52 -13.14
N MET A 89 -1.19 -13.67 -12.40
CA MET A 89 -2.37 -14.04 -11.62
C MET A 89 -3.28 -14.91 -12.50
N ASP A 90 -3.70 -16.06 -11.97
CA ASP A 90 -4.49 -17.03 -12.72
C ASP A 90 -5.74 -16.35 -13.30
N ASN A 91 -6.16 -16.73 -14.51
CA ASN A 91 -7.42 -16.27 -15.10
C ASN A 91 -8.61 -16.54 -14.16
N GLU A 92 -8.54 -17.57 -13.33
CA GLU A 92 -9.55 -17.84 -12.28
C GLU A 92 -9.50 -16.83 -11.13
N GLU A 93 -8.31 -16.45 -10.64
CA GLU A 93 -8.13 -15.39 -9.64
C GLU A 93 -8.57 -14.04 -10.19
N LYS A 94 -8.22 -13.72 -11.44
CA LYS A 94 -8.67 -12.50 -12.13
C LYS A 94 -10.18 -12.47 -12.31
N PHE A 95 -10.81 -13.60 -12.61
CA PHE A 95 -12.27 -13.71 -12.74
C PHE A 95 -12.99 -13.63 -11.39
N LYS A 96 -12.44 -14.22 -10.31
CA LYS A 96 -12.95 -14.04 -8.95
C LYS A 96 -12.86 -12.59 -8.51
N LEU A 97 -11.72 -11.93 -8.76
CA LEU A 97 -11.52 -10.51 -8.50
C LEU A 97 -12.55 -9.65 -9.27
N LEU A 98 -12.73 -9.91 -10.57
CA LEU A 98 -13.74 -9.22 -11.39
C LEU A 98 -15.17 -9.38 -10.84
N LYS A 99 -15.57 -10.59 -10.43
CA LYS A 99 -16.89 -10.83 -9.83
C LYS A 99 -17.06 -10.16 -8.46
N MET A 100 -16.00 -10.07 -7.66
CA MET A 100 -16.03 -9.35 -6.38
C MET A 100 -16.13 -7.83 -6.62
N LEU A 101 -15.40 -7.30 -7.61
CA LEU A 101 -15.42 -5.88 -7.96
C LEU A 101 -16.78 -5.43 -8.50
N ASP A 102 -17.53 -6.29 -9.20
CA ASP A 102 -18.90 -6.00 -9.66
C ASP A 102 -19.92 -5.78 -8.52
N GLN A 103 -19.60 -6.18 -7.29
CA GLN A 103 -20.47 -6.04 -6.10
C GLN A 103 -19.94 -5.04 -5.07
N LEU A 104 -18.74 -4.49 -5.29
CA LEU A 104 -18.04 -3.64 -4.33
C LEU A 104 -18.18 -2.18 -4.74
N GLU A 105 -18.74 -1.38 -3.84
CA GLU A 105 -18.83 0.07 -4.05
C GLU A 105 -17.56 0.75 -3.52
N LEU A 106 -17.04 1.74 -4.26
CA LEU A 106 -15.86 2.50 -3.86
C LEU A 106 -16.01 3.09 -2.44
N ASN A 107 -17.21 3.55 -2.10
CA ASN A 107 -17.50 4.09 -0.78
C ASN A 107 -17.29 3.03 0.33
N GLU A 108 -17.65 1.77 0.10
CA GLU A 108 -17.45 0.70 1.09
C GLU A 108 -15.96 0.45 1.35
N LEU A 109 -15.13 0.47 0.30
CA LEU A 109 -13.68 0.39 0.44
C LEU A 109 -13.10 1.60 1.16
N VAL A 110 -13.57 2.82 0.86
CA VAL A 110 -13.13 4.04 1.57
C VAL A 110 -13.49 3.95 3.06
N GLN A 111 -14.66 3.41 3.41
CA GLN A 111 -15.00 3.15 4.81
C GLN A 111 -14.12 2.06 5.44
N ALA A 112 -13.76 1.02 4.69
CA ALA A 112 -12.82 0.00 5.14
C ALA A 112 -11.41 0.57 5.38
N LEU A 113 -10.95 1.49 4.51
CA LEU A 113 -9.71 2.24 4.65
C LEU A 113 -9.73 3.11 5.92
N HIS A 114 -10.84 3.80 6.19
CA HIS A 114 -11.00 4.55 7.43
C HIS A 114 -10.95 3.64 8.67
N ARG A 115 -11.64 2.50 8.64
CA ARG A 115 -11.62 1.53 9.75
C ARG A 115 -10.22 1.01 10.01
N ILE A 116 -9.48 0.58 8.98
CA ILE A 116 -8.16 0.00 9.19
C ILE A 116 -7.15 0.98 9.79
N GLU A 117 -7.19 2.27 9.42
CA GLU A 117 -6.33 3.28 10.04
C GLU A 117 -6.65 3.48 11.52
N ARG A 118 -7.95 3.48 11.89
CA ARG A 118 -8.33 3.53 13.30
C ARG A 118 -7.82 2.30 14.06
N ILE A 119 -7.92 1.13 13.44
CA ILE A 119 -7.47 -0.15 14.02
C ILE A 119 -5.94 -0.20 14.17
N GLU A 120 -5.18 0.33 13.22
CA GLU A 120 -3.73 0.52 13.33
C GLU A 120 -3.38 1.50 14.47
N GLY A 121 -4.10 2.62 14.58
CA GLY A 121 -3.92 3.57 15.68
C GLY A 121 -4.18 2.97 17.06
N LEU A 122 -5.19 2.09 17.17
CA LEU A 122 -5.47 1.30 18.37
C LEU A 122 -4.37 0.30 18.67
N LEU A 123 -3.82 -0.37 17.66
CA LEU A 123 -2.70 -1.31 17.85
C LEU A 123 -1.50 -0.58 18.45
N TYR A 124 -1.11 0.56 17.85
CA TYR A 124 -0.02 1.37 18.38
C TYR A 124 -0.28 1.80 19.83
N TYR A 125 -1.49 2.30 20.12
CA TYR A 125 -1.89 2.71 21.47
C TYR A 125 -1.66 1.60 22.51
N TYR A 126 -2.14 0.38 22.25
CA TYR A 126 -2.04 -0.72 23.21
C TYR A 126 -0.63 -1.30 23.31
N LEU A 127 0.12 -1.37 22.21
CA LEU A 127 1.52 -1.81 22.26
C LEU A 127 2.39 -0.84 23.07
N VAL A 128 2.20 0.46 22.88
CA VAL A 128 2.90 1.48 23.66
C VAL A 128 2.51 1.43 25.12
N THR A 129 1.20 1.44 25.41
CA THR A 129 0.70 1.45 26.79
C THR A 129 1.20 0.22 27.56
N ALA A 130 1.10 -0.97 26.97
CA ALA A 130 1.62 -2.18 27.60
C ALA A 130 3.13 -2.09 27.88
N THR A 131 3.91 -1.59 26.92
CA THR A 131 5.38 -1.43 27.09
C THR A 131 5.71 -0.45 28.21
N LEU A 132 5.02 0.68 28.28
CA LEU A 132 5.24 1.70 29.32
C LEU A 132 4.80 1.22 30.69
N ASP A 133 3.67 0.53 30.78
CA ASP A 133 3.15 0.00 32.04
C ASP A 133 4.08 -1.07 32.63
N HIS A 134 4.74 -1.87 31.78
CA HIS A 134 5.67 -2.91 32.23
C HIS A 134 7.07 -2.39 32.55
N PHE A 135 7.61 -1.46 31.76
CA PHE A 135 9.03 -1.08 31.81
C PHE A 135 9.28 0.38 32.17
N GLY A 136 8.24 1.19 32.34
CA GLY A 136 8.34 2.60 32.75
C GLY A 136 9.28 3.39 31.84
N TYR A 137 10.32 3.99 32.44
CA TYR A 137 11.30 4.81 31.74
C TYR A 137 12.07 4.05 30.64
N ASP A 138 12.49 2.82 30.92
CA ASP A 138 13.21 2.01 29.93
C ASP A 138 12.30 1.67 28.74
N GLY A 139 11.00 1.45 29.02
CA GLY A 139 9.97 1.27 28.01
C GLY A 139 9.79 2.47 27.07
N GLU A 140 10.04 3.69 27.54
CA GLU A 140 9.94 4.89 26.70
C GLU A 140 10.90 4.85 25.50
N MET A 141 12.13 4.39 25.73
CA MET A 141 13.14 4.29 24.68
C MET A 141 12.83 3.14 23.72
N THR A 142 12.38 1.99 24.24
CA THR A 142 11.89 0.87 23.43
C THR A 142 10.77 1.31 22.49
N VAL A 143 9.79 2.07 22.98
CA VAL A 143 8.69 2.62 22.16
C VAL A 143 9.22 3.50 21.03
N ARG A 144 10.16 4.41 21.32
CA ARG A 144 10.76 5.28 20.29
C ARG A 144 11.54 4.47 19.26
N TYR A 145 12.34 3.51 19.69
CA TYR A 145 13.11 2.66 18.77
C TYR A 145 12.23 1.75 17.92
N ALA A 146 11.16 1.18 18.49
CA ALA A 146 10.15 0.42 17.76
C ALA A 146 9.46 1.30 16.71
N THR A 147 9.07 2.52 17.08
CA THR A 147 8.44 3.48 16.16
C THR A 147 9.38 3.86 15.00
N ARG A 148 10.67 4.12 15.28
CA ARG A 148 11.67 4.36 14.22
C ARG A 148 11.91 3.12 13.38
N ARG A 149 11.95 1.92 13.98
CA ARG A 149 12.09 0.65 13.26
C ARG A 149 10.95 0.46 12.27
N TYR A 150 9.72 0.73 12.68
CA TYR A 150 8.56 0.72 11.81
C TYR A 150 8.70 1.74 10.66
N GLY A 151 9.14 2.97 10.95
CA GLY A 151 9.44 3.98 9.93
C GLY A 151 10.50 3.54 8.92
N ARG A 152 11.60 2.92 9.38
CA ARG A 152 12.67 2.40 8.51
C ARG A 152 12.16 1.26 7.63
N TRP A 153 11.47 0.29 8.22
CA TRP A 153 10.87 -0.84 7.51
C TRP A 153 9.96 -0.33 6.37
N ARG A 154 9.06 0.60 6.67
CA ARG A 154 8.12 1.15 5.71
C ARG A 154 8.79 1.99 4.62
N GLY A 155 9.74 2.84 5.00
CA GLY A 155 10.52 3.65 4.06
C GLY A 155 11.34 2.79 3.09
N GLU A 156 11.91 1.68 3.57
CA GLU A 156 12.60 0.71 2.72
C GLU A 156 11.64 0.05 1.72
N GLU A 157 10.51 -0.48 2.19
CA GLU A 157 9.55 -1.16 1.33
C GLU A 157 9.02 -0.24 0.21
N MET A 158 8.65 1.00 0.54
CA MET A 158 8.26 2.00 -0.45
C MET A 158 9.38 2.28 -1.44
N ARG A 159 10.62 2.47 -0.98
CA ARG A 159 11.76 2.72 -1.86
C ARG A 159 11.96 1.57 -2.84
N GLN A 160 11.96 0.33 -2.33
CA GLN A 160 12.14 -0.88 -3.14
C GLN A 160 11.01 -1.06 -4.16
N ALA A 161 9.76 -0.82 -3.76
CA ALA A 161 8.61 -0.86 -4.66
C ALA A 161 8.71 0.23 -5.75
N HIS A 162 9.04 1.46 -5.38
CA HIS A 162 9.15 2.57 -6.33
C HIS A 162 10.32 2.39 -7.31
N LEU A 163 11.45 1.85 -6.86
CA LEU A 163 12.56 1.44 -7.72
C LEU A 163 12.13 0.36 -8.72
N ALA A 164 11.34 -0.63 -8.30
CA ALA A 164 10.78 -1.66 -9.19
C ALA A 164 9.81 -1.10 -10.24
N LEU A 165 9.17 0.03 -9.95
CA LEU A 165 8.34 0.77 -10.91
C LEU A 165 9.15 1.70 -11.82
N GLY A 166 10.47 1.75 -11.67
CA GLY A 166 11.34 2.66 -12.42
C GLY A 166 11.14 4.14 -12.06
N LYS A 167 10.61 4.43 -10.87
CA LYS A 167 10.43 5.80 -10.37
C LYS A 167 11.73 6.34 -9.77
N GLU A 168 11.96 7.63 -9.93
CA GLU A 168 13.04 8.31 -9.22
C GLU A 168 12.72 8.44 -7.72
N ILE A 169 13.74 8.29 -6.89
CA ILE A 169 13.61 8.31 -5.43
C ILE A 169 13.89 9.71 -4.92
N HIS A 170 12.83 10.44 -4.60
CA HIS A 170 12.84 11.80 -4.05
C HIS A 170 11.53 12.07 -3.29
N MET A 171 11.39 13.25 -2.64
CA MET A 171 10.25 13.53 -1.74
C MET A 171 8.90 13.56 -2.47
N GLU A 172 8.86 14.12 -3.68
CA GLU A 172 7.63 14.08 -4.48
C GLU A 172 7.16 12.65 -4.79
N THR A 173 8.06 11.74 -5.18
CA THR A 173 7.69 10.34 -5.42
C THR A 173 7.18 9.67 -4.14
N LEU A 174 7.84 9.90 -3.00
CA LEU A 174 7.42 9.36 -1.71
C LEU A 174 5.96 9.71 -1.41
N ILE A 175 5.61 11.00 -1.50
CA ILE A 175 4.28 11.47 -1.07
C ILE A 175 3.20 11.16 -2.12
N ARG A 176 3.51 11.24 -3.41
CA ARG A 176 2.55 10.87 -4.46
C ARG A 176 2.22 9.38 -4.49
N ASN A 177 3.10 8.54 -3.96
CA ASN A 177 2.94 7.09 -3.93
C ASN A 177 3.00 6.59 -2.49
N TRP A 178 2.42 7.34 -1.55
CA TRP A 178 2.37 6.93 -0.15
C TRP A 178 1.58 5.61 -0.03
N ASP A 179 2.01 4.75 0.87
CA ASP A 179 1.57 3.35 0.91
C ASP A 179 0.40 3.08 1.85
N ALA A 180 -0.03 4.07 2.65
CA ALA A 180 -1.17 3.95 3.56
C ALA A 180 -2.53 4.30 2.92
N ALA A 181 -3.58 3.84 3.60
CA ALA A 181 -4.97 4.18 3.36
C ALA A 181 -5.24 5.70 3.30
N SER A 182 -4.42 6.50 3.99
CA SER A 182 -4.46 7.96 4.00
C SER A 182 -4.37 8.59 2.61
N VAL A 183 -3.83 7.88 1.60
CA VAL A 183 -3.84 8.34 0.20
C VAL A 183 -5.24 8.62 -0.32
N TYR A 184 -6.23 7.85 0.12
CA TYR A 184 -7.63 8.03 -0.25
C TYR A 184 -8.36 8.96 0.73
N LEU A 185 -8.07 8.84 2.03
CA LEU A 185 -8.81 9.58 3.06
C LEU A 185 -8.44 11.07 3.12
N ALA A 186 -7.17 11.40 2.86
CA ALA A 186 -6.65 12.76 2.91
C ALA A 186 -6.33 13.32 1.52
N GLN A 187 -6.76 12.65 0.44
CA GLN A 187 -6.40 12.96 -0.94
C GLN A 187 -6.64 14.43 -1.28
N ASP A 188 -7.83 14.94 -0.97
CA ASP A 188 -8.24 16.32 -1.27
C ASP A 188 -7.37 17.37 -0.56
N SER A 189 -6.92 17.09 0.67
CA SER A 189 -6.03 17.99 1.40
C SER A 189 -4.59 17.89 0.91
N VAL A 190 -4.14 16.67 0.56
CA VAL A 190 -2.78 16.42 0.06
C VAL A 190 -2.59 17.04 -1.32
N GLN A 191 -3.56 16.90 -2.22
CA GLN A 191 -3.48 17.42 -3.60
C GLN A 191 -3.40 18.94 -3.70
N LYS A 192 -3.84 19.67 -2.67
CA LYS A 192 -3.71 21.14 -2.59
C LYS A 192 -2.29 21.59 -2.20
N GLY A 193 -1.43 20.65 -1.83
CA GLY A 193 -0.05 20.90 -1.47
C GLY A 193 0.84 21.38 -2.62
N TYR A 194 2.05 21.78 -2.27
CA TYR A 194 3.13 22.05 -3.22
C TYR A 194 4.00 20.80 -3.37
N PHE A 195 4.36 20.45 -4.62
CA PHE A 195 5.15 19.25 -4.91
C PHE A 195 6.31 19.58 -5.83
N SER A 196 7.50 19.21 -5.38
CA SER A 196 8.72 19.17 -6.18
C SER A 196 9.63 18.05 -5.66
N PRO A 197 10.62 17.58 -6.43
CA PRO A 197 11.51 16.51 -5.99
C PRO A 197 12.19 16.78 -4.64
N HIS A 198 12.54 18.03 -4.36
CA HIS A 198 13.32 18.46 -3.19
C HIS A 198 12.48 19.02 -2.04
N TYR A 199 11.22 19.38 -2.32
CA TYR A 199 10.37 20.05 -1.35
C TYR A 199 8.90 19.75 -1.63
N VAL A 200 8.24 19.07 -0.70
CA VAL A 200 6.81 18.81 -0.72
C VAL A 200 6.18 19.38 0.54
N VAL A 201 5.11 20.17 0.39
CA VAL A 201 4.34 20.71 1.51
C VAL A 201 2.89 20.33 1.34
N HIS A 202 2.30 19.70 2.35
CA HIS A 202 0.87 19.41 2.36
C HIS A 202 0.31 19.37 3.78
N ASP A 203 -0.99 19.57 3.86
CA ASP A 203 -1.73 19.52 5.11
C ASP A 203 -2.62 18.28 5.17
N ILE A 204 -2.80 17.75 6.38
CA ILE A 204 -3.71 16.66 6.69
C ILE A 204 -4.80 17.19 7.63
N THR A 205 -6.03 17.25 7.11
CA THR A 205 -7.21 17.71 7.86
C THR A 205 -7.94 16.55 8.54
N LEU A 206 -7.96 15.37 7.90
CA LEU A 206 -8.54 14.12 8.39
C LEU A 206 -7.43 13.10 8.69
N CYS A 207 -7.36 12.61 9.92
CA CYS A 207 -6.40 11.57 10.32
C CYS A 207 -7.07 10.63 11.34
N PRO A 208 -7.64 9.50 10.89
CA PRO A 208 -8.35 8.56 11.75
C PRO A 208 -7.47 8.00 12.87
N VAL A 209 -6.17 7.82 12.61
CA VAL A 209 -5.18 7.42 13.62
C VAL A 209 -5.11 8.44 14.76
N ALA A 210 -4.96 9.73 14.44
CA ALA A 210 -4.91 10.81 15.41
C ALA A 210 -6.23 10.98 16.17
N ASP A 211 -7.37 10.71 15.52
CA ASP A 211 -8.68 10.77 16.17
C ASP A 211 -8.79 9.73 17.29
N VAL A 212 -8.36 8.49 17.04
CA VAL A 212 -8.29 7.41 18.05
C VAL A 212 -7.45 7.81 19.26
N TRP A 213 -6.29 8.41 19.02
CA TRP A 213 -5.40 8.85 20.10
C TRP A 213 -5.97 10.02 20.90
N ARG A 214 -6.62 10.98 20.22
CA ARG A 214 -7.30 12.10 20.88
C ARG A 214 -8.45 11.61 21.77
N GLU A 215 -9.27 10.70 21.26
CA GLU A 215 -10.37 10.07 22.01
C GLU A 215 -9.89 9.42 23.33
N ARG A 216 -8.62 9.02 23.40
CA ARG A 216 -7.99 8.32 24.54
C ARG A 216 -7.02 9.18 25.35
N GLY A 217 -6.92 10.49 25.06
CA GLY A 217 -5.97 11.37 25.74
C GLY A 217 -4.49 11.02 25.47
N PHE A 218 -4.19 10.28 24.40
CA PHE A 218 -2.88 9.71 24.10
C PHE A 218 -1.95 10.69 23.35
N TYR A 219 -2.01 11.97 23.69
CA TYR A 219 -1.37 13.06 22.94
C TYR A 219 0.16 12.94 22.88
N ARG A 220 0.83 12.69 24.02
CA ARG A 220 2.29 12.60 24.08
C ARG A 220 2.82 11.54 23.13
N TRP A 221 2.28 10.33 23.21
CA TRP A 221 2.76 9.19 22.46
C TRP A 221 2.24 9.17 21.02
N GLY A 222 1.06 9.73 20.75
CA GLY A 222 0.65 10.06 19.39
C GLY A 222 1.59 11.07 18.71
N HIS A 223 2.08 12.07 19.45
CA HIS A 223 3.09 12.99 18.92
C HIS A 223 4.43 12.28 18.67
N VAL A 224 4.88 11.43 19.61
CA VAL A 224 6.07 10.60 19.43
C VAL A 224 5.96 9.73 18.18
N TYR A 225 4.80 9.12 17.91
CA TYR A 225 4.57 8.43 16.64
C TYR A 225 4.89 9.36 15.47
N CYS A 226 4.19 10.50 15.37
CA CYS A 226 4.35 11.39 14.23
C CYS A 226 5.80 11.85 14.03
N ASP A 227 6.51 12.17 15.11
CA ASP A 227 7.89 12.66 15.03
C ASP A 227 8.87 11.53 14.64
N GLU A 228 8.83 10.41 15.35
CA GLU A 228 9.82 9.34 15.16
C GLU A 228 9.60 8.55 13.87
N PHE A 229 8.34 8.27 13.53
CA PHE A 229 7.99 7.47 12.36
C PHE A 229 8.31 8.21 11.05
N HIS A 230 7.80 9.44 10.88
CA HIS A 230 7.93 10.13 9.59
C HIS A 230 9.39 10.50 9.30
N GLN A 231 10.18 10.84 10.32
CA GLN A 231 11.62 11.09 10.16
C GLN A 231 12.37 9.83 9.73
N ALA A 232 12.13 8.71 10.43
CA ALA A 232 12.76 7.44 10.09
C ALA A 232 12.36 6.95 8.70
N CYS A 233 11.09 7.14 8.32
CA CYS A 233 10.56 6.83 7.00
C CYS A 233 11.21 7.68 5.90
N ALA A 234 11.24 9.01 6.05
CA ALA A 234 11.85 9.93 5.08
C ALA A 234 13.33 9.63 4.87
N GLY A 235 14.09 9.51 5.97
CA GLY A 235 15.54 9.29 5.94
C GLY A 235 15.94 7.90 5.45
N THR A 236 15.05 6.90 5.57
CA THR A 236 15.28 5.60 4.96
C THR A 236 14.90 5.62 3.49
N TYR A 237 13.77 6.23 3.13
CA TYR A 237 13.36 6.31 1.73
C TYR A 237 14.39 7.05 0.87
N HIS A 238 14.97 8.13 1.38
CA HIS A 238 16.10 8.81 0.75
C HIS A 238 17.10 9.25 1.84
N PRO A 239 18.43 9.07 1.65
CA PRO A 239 19.42 9.37 2.69
C PRO A 239 19.45 10.84 3.16
N ASP A 240 19.04 11.77 2.31
CA ASP A 240 18.84 13.20 2.68
C ASP A 240 17.38 13.60 2.86
N GLY A 241 16.47 12.62 2.88
CA GLY A 241 15.06 12.86 3.12
C GLY A 241 14.83 13.22 4.58
N HIS A 242 14.18 14.35 4.80
CA HIS A 242 13.75 14.79 6.12
C HIS A 242 12.31 15.26 6.05
N VAL A 243 11.66 15.32 7.21
CA VAL A 243 10.34 15.93 7.34
C VAL A 243 10.37 16.98 8.43
N VAL A 244 9.58 18.03 8.30
CA VAL A 244 9.33 19.00 9.37
C VAL A 244 7.81 19.06 9.56
N ILE A 245 7.37 18.90 10.80
CA ILE A 245 5.96 18.89 11.16
C ILE A 245 5.65 20.16 11.94
N HIS A 246 5.23 21.21 11.24
CA HIS A 246 5.02 22.54 11.84
C HIS A 246 3.78 22.58 12.73
N GLN A 247 2.71 21.92 12.29
CA GLN A 247 1.47 21.76 13.04
C GLN A 247 1.19 20.27 13.20
N ASN A 248 0.68 19.87 14.36
CA ASN A 248 0.38 18.49 14.66
C ASN A 248 -0.87 18.39 15.55
N LYS A 249 -1.87 17.62 15.10
CA LYS A 249 -3.09 17.36 15.90
C LYS A 249 -2.80 16.80 17.30
N MET A 250 -1.71 16.05 17.47
CA MET A 250 -1.26 15.50 18.77
C MET A 250 -0.58 16.54 19.66
N LYS A 251 -0.28 17.73 19.13
CA LYS A 251 0.10 18.93 19.90
C LYS A 251 -1.09 19.86 20.20
N GLY A 252 -2.30 19.50 19.76
CA GLY A 252 -3.52 20.31 19.92
C GLY A 252 -3.86 21.19 18.72
N ASP A 253 -3.11 21.12 17.62
CA ASP A 253 -3.43 21.84 16.39
C ASP A 253 -4.67 21.27 15.68
N LYS A 254 -5.31 22.08 14.82
CA LYS A 254 -6.48 21.65 14.05
C LYS A 254 -6.13 20.70 12.89
N ILE A 255 -4.93 20.85 12.34
CA ILE A 255 -4.41 20.12 11.18
C ILE A 255 -3.00 19.62 11.48
N CYS A 256 -2.51 18.67 10.69
CA CYS A 256 -1.08 18.38 10.62
C CYS A 256 -0.51 19.03 9.36
N SER A 257 0.61 19.73 9.46
CA SER A 257 1.28 20.35 8.30
C SER A 257 2.67 19.76 8.13
N PHE A 258 2.89 19.06 7.01
CA PHE A 258 4.09 18.30 6.72
C PHE A 258 4.92 18.95 5.62
N HIS A 259 6.20 19.16 5.90
CA HIS A 259 7.17 19.68 4.96
C HIS A 259 8.24 18.61 4.74
N TRP A 260 8.17 17.89 3.63
CA TRP A 260 9.13 16.88 3.26
C TRP A 260 10.23 17.53 2.43
N VAL A 261 11.44 17.49 2.95
CA VAL A 261 12.57 18.27 2.44
C VAL A 261 13.71 17.34 2.11
N MET A 262 14.39 17.65 1.01
CA MET A 262 15.60 16.99 0.57
C MET A 262 16.48 18.03 -0.10
N PRO A 263 17.75 18.20 0.31
CA PRO A 263 18.66 19.14 -0.32
C PRO A 263 18.73 18.89 -1.84
N PRO A 264 18.76 19.95 -2.66
CA PRO A 264 19.08 19.79 -4.07
C PRO A 264 20.49 19.24 -4.21
N ARG A 265 20.66 18.19 -5.01
CA ARG A 265 21.96 17.61 -5.35
C ARG A 265 22.20 17.71 -6.84
N GLU A 266 23.41 18.10 -7.22
CA GLU A 266 23.85 18.07 -8.63
C GLU A 266 23.98 16.63 -9.15
N THR A 267 24.33 15.68 -8.28
CA THR A 267 24.45 14.26 -8.61
C THR A 267 23.36 13.45 -7.89
N PRO A 268 22.47 12.76 -8.64
CA PRO A 268 21.47 11.88 -8.04
C PRO A 268 22.11 10.76 -7.21
N CYS A 269 21.46 10.41 -6.09
CA CYS A 269 21.84 9.23 -5.32
C CYS A 269 21.70 7.98 -6.19
N LYS A 270 22.69 7.09 -6.10
CA LYS A 270 22.62 5.77 -6.72
C LYS A 270 22.02 4.81 -5.71
N PHE A 271 20.99 4.10 -6.13
CA PHE A 271 20.36 3.03 -5.35
C PHE A 271 20.67 1.70 -6.00
N ASP A 272 20.75 0.65 -5.18
CA ASP A 272 20.81 -0.71 -5.69
C ASP A 272 19.51 -1.04 -6.45
N PRO A 273 19.56 -1.98 -7.41
CA PRO A 273 18.37 -2.49 -8.07
C PRO A 273 17.34 -3.01 -7.05
N PRO A 274 16.04 -2.95 -7.38
CA PRO A 274 14.99 -3.43 -6.49
C PRO A 274 15.16 -4.91 -6.17
N THR A 275 14.94 -5.27 -4.91
CA THR A 275 14.93 -6.67 -4.45
C THR A 275 13.74 -7.44 -5.01
N ALA A 276 13.77 -8.77 -4.90
CA ALA A 276 12.62 -9.61 -5.24
C ALA A 276 11.37 -9.27 -4.42
N LEU A 277 11.54 -8.88 -3.15
CA LEU A 277 10.45 -8.36 -2.33
C LEU A 277 9.92 -7.03 -2.90
N GLY A 278 10.80 -6.09 -3.24
CA GLY A 278 10.43 -4.82 -3.88
C GLY A 278 9.59 -4.99 -5.14
N ILE A 279 9.98 -5.95 -6.00
CA ILE A 279 9.23 -6.29 -7.22
C ILE A 279 7.82 -6.79 -6.88
N ARG A 280 7.66 -7.67 -5.88
CA ARG A 280 6.33 -8.12 -5.43
C ARG A 280 5.50 -6.99 -4.84
N LEU A 281 6.11 -6.12 -4.02
CA LEU A 281 5.40 -5.01 -3.39
C LEU A 281 4.89 -3.99 -4.41
N ALA A 282 5.65 -3.78 -5.49
CA ALA A 282 5.30 -2.88 -6.59
C ALA A 282 3.99 -3.26 -7.29
N GLU A 283 3.60 -4.54 -7.29
CA GLU A 283 2.34 -5.00 -7.89
C GLU A 283 1.13 -4.25 -7.31
N SER A 284 1.13 -3.96 -6.01
CA SER A 284 0.02 -3.23 -5.37
C SER A 284 -0.05 -1.74 -5.72
N TYR A 285 0.99 -1.16 -6.33
CA TYR A 285 0.99 0.25 -6.73
C TYR A 285 0.46 0.47 -8.16
N GLN A 286 0.18 -0.60 -8.88
CA GLN A 286 -0.26 -0.57 -10.27
C GLN A 286 -1.76 -0.91 -10.35
N ALA A 287 -2.62 0.09 -10.17
CA ALA A 287 -4.06 -0.07 -10.35
C ALA A 287 -4.50 0.41 -11.73
N GLU A 288 -5.42 -0.31 -12.39
CA GLU A 288 -6.04 0.06 -13.66
C GLU A 288 -7.19 1.06 -13.46
N ASN A 289 -7.81 1.07 -12.28
CA ASN A 289 -8.93 1.93 -11.92
C ASN A 289 -8.94 2.29 -10.42
N GLU A 290 -9.84 3.20 -10.05
CA GLU A 290 -9.92 3.73 -8.68
C GLU A 290 -10.32 2.67 -7.64
N LEU A 291 -11.23 1.76 -7.99
CA LEU A 291 -11.70 0.68 -7.12
C LEU A 291 -10.55 -0.29 -6.79
N GLU A 292 -9.81 -0.71 -7.80
CA GLU A 292 -8.62 -1.53 -7.63
C GLU A 292 -7.54 -0.81 -6.80
N GLY A 293 -7.35 0.50 -7.03
CA GLY A 293 -6.43 1.30 -6.25
C GLY A 293 -6.81 1.37 -4.76
N ALA A 294 -8.11 1.51 -4.45
CA ALA A 294 -8.61 1.50 -3.08
C ALA A 294 -8.42 0.12 -2.41
N LEU A 295 -8.65 -0.96 -3.15
CA LEU A 295 -8.40 -2.32 -2.68
C LEU A 295 -6.91 -2.56 -2.41
N TYR A 296 -6.02 -2.08 -3.28
CA TYR A 296 -4.58 -2.21 -3.05
C TYR A 296 -4.07 -1.33 -1.92
N ALA A 297 -4.61 -0.12 -1.75
CA ALA A 297 -4.37 0.69 -0.55
C ALA A 297 -4.81 -0.06 0.72
N LEU A 298 -5.93 -0.79 0.66
CA LEU A 298 -6.39 -1.58 1.78
C LEU A 298 -5.46 -2.76 2.08
N LYS A 299 -4.99 -3.45 1.04
CA LYS A 299 -4.00 -4.53 1.14
C LYS A 299 -2.70 -4.04 1.78
N ARG A 300 -2.20 -2.87 1.37
CA ARG A 300 -1.03 -2.24 1.99
C ARG A 300 -1.33 -1.83 3.44
N GLY A 301 -2.49 -1.25 3.74
CA GLY A 301 -2.92 -0.94 5.10
C GLY A 301 -2.91 -2.16 6.03
N HIS A 302 -3.39 -3.32 5.57
CA HIS A 302 -3.26 -4.58 6.34
C HIS A 302 -1.80 -4.95 6.57
N ARG A 303 -0.95 -4.80 5.57
CA ARG A 303 0.49 -5.05 5.71
C ARG A 303 1.11 -4.13 6.77
N LEU A 304 0.68 -2.87 6.85
CA LEU A 304 1.16 -1.90 7.85
C LEU A 304 0.80 -2.31 9.28
N VAL A 305 -0.36 -2.93 9.52
CA VAL A 305 -0.72 -3.49 10.84
C VAL A 305 0.31 -4.53 11.29
N GLY A 306 0.70 -5.42 10.39
CA GLY A 306 1.77 -6.40 10.65
C GLY A 306 3.14 -5.75 10.82
N GLY A 307 3.43 -4.68 10.04
CA GLY A 307 4.59 -3.81 10.19
C GLY A 307 4.74 -3.20 11.59
N VAL A 308 3.67 -2.64 12.13
CA VAL A 308 3.66 -2.06 13.50
C VAL A 308 3.93 -3.15 14.53
N TYR A 309 3.22 -4.28 14.44
CA TYR A 309 3.41 -5.40 15.37
C TYR A 309 4.84 -5.92 15.34
N GLN A 310 5.40 -6.22 14.17
CA GLN A 310 6.75 -6.78 14.08
C GLN A 310 7.82 -5.84 14.62
N ALA A 311 7.65 -4.53 14.42
CA ALA A 311 8.63 -3.54 14.85
C ALA A 311 8.69 -3.47 16.39
N PHE A 312 7.51 -3.48 17.03
CA PHE A 312 7.37 -3.50 18.48
C PHE A 312 7.82 -4.83 19.08
N ALA A 313 7.35 -5.95 18.56
CA ALA A 313 7.73 -7.29 19.03
C ALA A 313 9.25 -7.49 18.97
N THR A 314 9.86 -7.11 17.84
CA THR A 314 11.31 -7.24 17.66
C THR A 314 12.08 -6.33 18.60
N GLN A 315 11.65 -5.06 18.78
CA GLN A 315 12.35 -4.13 19.68
C GLN A 315 12.23 -4.55 21.13
N ALA A 316 11.02 -4.92 21.57
CA ALA A 316 10.81 -5.39 22.93
C ALA A 316 11.60 -6.69 23.21
N ARG A 317 11.68 -7.60 22.23
CA ARG A 317 12.50 -8.82 22.32
C ARG A 317 13.98 -8.53 22.47
N GLU A 318 14.51 -7.56 21.72
CA GLU A 318 15.92 -7.16 21.81
C GLU A 318 16.25 -6.51 23.16
N ASP A 319 15.37 -5.63 23.65
CA ASP A 319 15.63 -4.85 24.86
C ASP A 319 15.38 -5.66 26.15
N PHE A 320 14.36 -6.51 26.17
CA PHE A 320 13.87 -7.18 27.38
C PHE A 320 13.66 -8.70 27.23
N GLY A 321 14.08 -9.29 26.11
CA GLY A 321 13.96 -10.74 25.87
C GLY A 321 12.51 -11.23 25.94
N ALA A 322 12.30 -12.33 26.66
CA ALA A 322 10.97 -12.94 26.82
C ALA A 322 9.95 -12.02 27.51
N GLN A 323 10.40 -11.15 28.42
CA GLN A 323 9.50 -10.19 29.08
C GLN A 323 8.99 -9.13 28.10
N GLY A 324 9.83 -8.68 27.17
CA GLY A 324 9.42 -7.74 26.13
C GLY A 324 8.38 -8.33 25.17
N LEU A 325 8.55 -9.60 24.79
CA LEU A 325 7.52 -10.32 24.03
C LEU A 325 6.22 -10.47 24.83
N ALA A 326 6.31 -10.82 26.12
CA ALA A 326 5.12 -10.92 26.97
C ALA A 326 4.35 -9.59 27.09
N SER A 327 5.05 -8.47 27.21
CA SER A 327 4.44 -7.13 27.16
C SER A 327 3.77 -6.85 25.80
N THR A 328 4.41 -7.25 24.71
CA THR A 328 3.84 -7.12 23.35
C THR A 328 2.55 -7.92 23.23
N TRP A 329 2.55 -9.18 23.68
CA TRP A 329 1.38 -10.06 23.70
C TRP A 329 0.27 -9.51 24.59
N HIS A 330 0.60 -8.93 25.75
CA HIS A 330 -0.37 -8.25 26.59
C HIS A 330 -1.06 -7.09 25.84
N GLY A 331 -0.30 -6.26 25.13
CA GLY A 331 -0.84 -5.22 24.28
C GLY A 331 -1.75 -5.77 23.16
N LEU A 332 -1.38 -6.89 22.53
CA LEU A 332 -2.24 -7.57 21.55
C LEU A 332 -3.54 -8.10 22.18
N CYS A 333 -3.51 -8.66 23.38
CA CYS A 333 -4.71 -9.09 24.09
C CYS A 333 -5.65 -7.89 24.34
N GLN A 334 -5.11 -6.76 24.83
CA GLN A 334 -5.91 -5.57 25.07
C GLN A 334 -6.51 -5.00 23.78
N TRP A 335 -5.72 -4.97 22.71
CA TRP A 335 -6.17 -4.55 21.39
C TRP A 335 -7.27 -5.47 20.83
N GLY A 336 -7.09 -6.79 20.90
CA GLY A 336 -8.10 -7.77 20.50
C GLY A 336 -9.39 -7.62 21.29
N ALA A 337 -9.29 -7.49 22.62
CA ALA A 337 -10.45 -7.27 23.49
C ALA A 337 -11.24 -6.00 23.13
N GLU A 338 -10.55 -4.91 22.83
CA GLU A 338 -11.19 -3.66 22.39
C GLU A 338 -11.91 -3.82 21.06
N ARG A 339 -11.26 -4.45 20.08
CA ARG A 339 -11.86 -4.73 18.77
C ARG A 339 -13.14 -5.56 18.91
N GLY A 340 -13.11 -6.60 19.75
CA GLY A 340 -14.30 -7.42 19.99
C GLY A 340 -15.46 -6.65 20.62
N ARG A 341 -15.19 -5.67 21.51
CA ARG A 341 -16.22 -4.76 22.05
C ARG A 341 -16.81 -3.87 20.97
N ILE A 342 -15.95 -3.15 20.24
CA ILE A 342 -16.36 -2.21 19.17
C ILE A 342 -17.19 -2.95 18.10
N MET A 343 -16.72 -4.11 17.66
CA MET A 343 -17.43 -4.91 16.67
C MET A 343 -18.79 -5.39 17.18
N ARG A 344 -18.87 -5.82 18.44
CA ARG A 344 -20.14 -6.26 19.02
C ARG A 344 -21.17 -5.14 19.06
N GLU A 345 -20.75 -3.95 19.50
CA GLU A 345 -21.60 -2.76 19.53
C GLU A 345 -22.07 -2.40 18.11
N ALA A 346 -21.15 -2.32 17.14
CA ALA A 346 -21.48 -2.04 15.75
C ALA A 346 -22.42 -3.09 15.13
N HIS A 347 -22.22 -4.38 15.43
CA HIS A 347 -23.07 -5.46 14.92
C HIS A 347 -24.48 -5.39 15.53
N GLN A 348 -24.59 -5.04 16.82
CA GLN A 348 -25.89 -4.83 17.45
C GLN A 348 -26.67 -3.67 16.80
N GLU A 349 -26.00 -2.56 16.49
CA GLU A 349 -26.61 -1.43 15.79
C GLU A 349 -27.08 -1.79 14.38
N LEU A 350 -26.34 -2.67 13.70
CA LEU A 350 -26.66 -3.16 12.35
C LEU A 350 -27.65 -4.34 12.33
N GLY A 351 -28.07 -4.85 13.50
CA GLY A 351 -28.92 -6.03 13.59
C GLY A 351 -28.22 -7.34 13.18
N ILE A 352 -26.89 -7.37 13.18
CA ILE A 352 -26.08 -8.56 12.94
C ILE A 352 -25.97 -9.35 14.25
N GLU A 353 -26.47 -10.58 14.24
CA GLU A 353 -26.44 -11.43 15.43
C GLU A 353 -25.00 -11.81 15.82
N PRO A 354 -24.60 -11.67 17.10
CA PRO A 354 -23.28 -12.13 17.57
C PRO A 354 -23.14 -13.66 17.46
N GLN A 355 -22.47 -14.10 16.41
CA GLN A 355 -22.11 -15.50 16.14
C GLN A 355 -20.64 -15.61 15.76
N PRO A 356 -19.98 -16.77 15.97
CA PRO A 356 -18.59 -16.99 15.60
C PRO A 356 -18.27 -16.61 14.15
N ALA A 357 -19.11 -17.03 13.19
CA ALA A 357 -18.92 -16.72 11.77
C ALA A 357 -19.05 -15.21 11.46
N ASN A 358 -20.00 -14.52 12.11
CA ASN A 358 -20.22 -13.09 11.88
C ASN A 358 -19.07 -12.23 12.42
N MET A 359 -18.36 -12.69 13.46
CA MET A 359 -17.14 -12.03 13.92
C MET A 359 -16.08 -11.95 12.80
N ILE A 360 -15.98 -13.00 11.98
CA ILE A 360 -14.96 -13.06 10.93
C ILE A 360 -15.43 -12.39 9.65
N ARG A 361 -16.66 -12.67 9.21
CA ARG A 361 -17.22 -12.13 7.96
C ARG A 361 -17.42 -10.61 7.98
N TYR A 362 -17.68 -10.04 9.14
CA TYR A 362 -17.87 -8.60 9.34
C TYR A 362 -16.79 -7.98 10.23
N SER A 363 -15.59 -8.57 10.22
CA SER A 363 -14.45 -8.07 11.00
C SER A 363 -14.12 -6.61 10.68
N ASP A 364 -13.79 -5.84 11.72
CA ASP A 364 -13.34 -4.44 11.63
C ASP A 364 -11.99 -4.29 10.92
N LEU A 365 -11.13 -5.31 11.03
CA LEU A 365 -10.01 -5.55 10.14
C LEU A 365 -10.58 -6.26 8.91
N PRO A 366 -10.68 -5.59 7.75
CA PRO A 366 -11.53 -6.02 6.64
C PRO A 366 -10.90 -7.14 5.81
N CYS A 367 -10.61 -8.25 6.49
CA CYS A 367 -9.98 -9.46 5.97
C CYS A 367 -10.74 -10.06 4.79
N GLN A 368 -12.06 -9.88 4.71
CA GLN A 368 -12.88 -10.39 3.62
C GLN A 368 -12.48 -9.85 2.23
N TYR A 369 -11.77 -8.71 2.17
CA TYR A 369 -11.34 -8.13 0.90
C TYR A 369 -9.92 -8.50 0.50
N VAL A 370 -9.03 -8.74 1.47
CA VAL A 370 -7.58 -8.82 1.21
C VAL A 370 -6.90 -10.06 1.79
N CYS A 371 -7.61 -10.85 2.59
CA CYS A 371 -7.14 -12.15 3.06
C CYS A 371 -7.83 -13.27 2.27
N GLU A 372 -7.12 -14.37 2.07
CA GLU A 372 -7.71 -15.60 1.57
C GLU A 372 -8.06 -16.48 2.79
N ILE A 373 -9.36 -16.75 2.94
CA ILE A 373 -9.94 -17.50 4.06
C ILE A 373 -10.73 -18.67 3.50
N GLU A 374 -10.37 -19.88 3.92
CA GLU A 374 -11.10 -21.12 3.64
C GLU A 374 -12.00 -21.46 4.83
N GLU A 375 -13.32 -21.54 4.62
CA GLU A 375 -14.24 -21.99 5.67
C GLU A 375 -14.18 -23.52 5.78
N LEU A 376 -13.80 -24.02 6.96
CA LEU A 376 -13.68 -25.46 7.23
C LEU A 376 -14.97 -26.01 7.86
N GLU A 377 -15.58 -25.25 8.76
CA GLU A 377 -16.80 -25.64 9.46
C GLU A 377 -17.65 -24.41 9.81
N VAL A 378 -18.95 -24.47 9.52
CA VAL A 378 -19.91 -23.41 9.85
C VAL A 378 -21.11 -23.99 10.58
N LYS A 379 -21.19 -23.72 11.88
CA LYS A 379 -22.31 -24.05 12.76
C LYS A 379 -22.73 -22.81 13.57
N PRO A 380 -23.96 -22.77 14.12
CA PRO A 380 -24.43 -21.61 14.89
C PRO A 380 -23.54 -21.25 16.10
N ASP A 381 -22.93 -22.24 16.74
CA ASP A 381 -22.11 -22.14 17.94
C ASP A 381 -20.63 -22.42 17.70
N ARG A 382 -20.23 -22.74 16.47
CA ARG A 382 -18.86 -23.11 16.11
C ARG A 382 -18.50 -22.69 14.70
N TYR A 383 -17.38 -22.00 14.54
CA TYR A 383 -16.85 -21.60 13.24
C TYR A 383 -15.36 -21.92 13.16
N SER A 384 -14.98 -22.73 12.17
CA SER A 384 -13.60 -23.09 11.88
C SER A 384 -13.21 -22.58 10.50
N PHE A 385 -12.06 -21.94 10.40
CA PHE A 385 -11.55 -21.39 9.15
C PHE A 385 -10.04 -21.43 9.11
N ARG A 386 -9.49 -21.48 7.90
CA ARG A 386 -8.05 -21.40 7.63
C ARG A 386 -7.73 -20.09 6.93
N VAL A 387 -6.77 -19.35 7.45
CA VAL A 387 -6.19 -18.19 6.75
C VAL A 387 -5.00 -18.69 5.94
N THR A 388 -5.13 -18.73 4.61
CA THR A 388 -4.07 -19.18 3.70
C THR A 388 -3.20 -18.04 3.19
N LYS A 389 -3.73 -16.81 3.21
CA LYS A 389 -3.00 -15.62 2.81
C LYS A 389 -3.50 -14.40 3.57
N SER A 390 -2.58 -13.66 4.15
CA SER A 390 -2.87 -12.43 4.88
C SER A 390 -1.71 -11.46 4.68
N PRO A 391 -1.97 -10.18 4.33
CA PRO A 391 -0.90 -9.19 4.24
C PRO A 391 -0.14 -9.01 5.56
N ILE A 392 -0.79 -9.27 6.71
CA ILE A 392 -0.16 -9.27 8.04
C ILE A 392 0.83 -10.44 8.15
N ILE A 393 0.41 -11.68 7.83
CA ILE A 393 1.30 -12.85 7.84
C ILE A 393 2.49 -12.61 6.90
N GLN A 394 2.22 -12.14 5.68
CA GLN A 394 3.27 -11.88 4.70
C GLN A 394 4.29 -10.84 5.19
N SER A 395 3.87 -9.81 5.92
CA SER A 395 4.79 -8.81 6.49
C SER A 395 5.76 -9.40 7.51
N LEU A 396 5.38 -10.48 8.20
CA LEU A 396 6.23 -11.19 9.15
C LEU A 396 7.16 -12.17 8.42
N LEU A 397 6.60 -12.95 7.49
CA LEU A 397 7.34 -13.98 6.76
C LEU A 397 8.38 -13.42 5.81
N ASP A 398 8.13 -12.26 5.20
CA ASP A 398 9.12 -11.57 4.34
C ASP A 398 10.40 -11.16 5.10
N TYR A 399 10.38 -11.18 6.44
CA TYR A 399 11.47 -10.79 7.33
C TYR A 399 11.92 -11.92 8.28
N ASP A 400 11.59 -13.17 7.95
CA ASP A 400 11.96 -14.36 8.73
C ASP A 400 11.43 -14.34 10.18
N LEU A 401 10.26 -13.72 10.41
CA LEU A 401 9.61 -13.62 11.72
C LEU A 401 8.44 -14.59 11.87
N SER A 402 8.61 -15.82 11.40
CA SER A 402 7.57 -16.86 11.47
C SER A 402 7.16 -17.20 12.92
N ASP A 403 8.08 -17.04 13.88
CA ASP A 403 7.83 -17.24 15.30
C ASP A 403 6.83 -16.23 15.90
N LEU A 404 6.60 -15.11 15.21
CA LEU A 404 5.66 -14.07 15.65
C LEU A 404 4.25 -14.24 15.07
N VAL A 405 4.05 -15.13 14.08
CA VAL A 405 2.74 -15.30 13.41
C VAL A 405 1.70 -15.89 14.35
N GLU A 406 2.00 -17.05 14.95
CA GLU A 406 1.05 -17.74 15.81
C GLU A 406 0.64 -16.91 17.04
N PRO A 407 1.56 -16.24 17.77
CA PRO A 407 1.18 -15.39 18.89
C PRO A 407 0.28 -14.22 18.48
N PHE A 408 0.47 -13.66 17.28
CA PHE A 408 -0.42 -12.61 16.78
C PHE A 408 -1.87 -13.08 16.72
N TYR A 409 -2.12 -14.22 16.05
CA TYR A 409 -3.47 -14.75 15.92
C TYR A 409 -4.02 -15.25 17.25
N ARG A 410 -3.22 -15.96 18.03
CA ARG A 410 -3.63 -16.51 19.33
C ARG A 410 -4.11 -15.41 20.26
N GLU A 411 -3.30 -14.39 20.51
CA GLU A 411 -3.64 -13.36 21.50
C GLU A 411 -4.78 -12.46 21.04
N VAL A 412 -4.79 -12.08 19.76
CA VAL A 412 -5.81 -11.18 19.21
C VAL A 412 -7.17 -11.87 19.15
N TYR A 413 -7.26 -13.06 18.55
CA TYR A 413 -8.55 -13.70 18.32
C TYR A 413 -9.14 -14.28 19.60
N ARG A 414 -8.33 -14.76 20.55
CA ARG A 414 -8.84 -15.18 21.88
C ARG A 414 -9.49 -14.01 22.61
N ALA A 415 -8.79 -12.88 22.70
CA ALA A 415 -9.30 -11.72 23.42
C ALA A 415 -10.49 -11.08 22.71
N MET A 416 -10.45 -10.99 21.38
CA MET A 416 -11.53 -10.49 20.55
C MET A 416 -12.80 -11.34 20.66
N ALA A 417 -12.68 -12.66 20.57
CA ALA A 417 -13.81 -13.56 20.74
C ALA A 417 -14.41 -13.46 22.15
N ALA A 418 -13.59 -13.35 23.19
CA ALA A 418 -14.06 -13.26 24.57
C ALA A 418 -14.93 -12.02 24.84
N THR A 419 -14.64 -10.88 24.20
CA THR A 419 -15.44 -9.66 24.36
C THR A 419 -16.58 -9.54 23.35
N TYR A 420 -16.40 -10.06 22.14
CA TYR A 420 -17.42 -10.09 21.10
C TYR A 420 -18.55 -11.10 21.42
N LEU A 421 -18.18 -12.30 21.87
CA LEU A 421 -19.08 -13.41 22.20
C LEU A 421 -18.70 -14.00 23.57
N PRO A 422 -19.21 -13.44 24.68
CA PRO A 422 -18.85 -13.91 26.03
C PRO A 422 -19.08 -15.42 26.21
N GLY A 423 -18.07 -16.10 26.73
CA GLY A 423 -18.03 -17.56 26.88
C GLY A 423 -17.30 -18.27 25.75
N ALA A 424 -17.08 -17.60 24.61
CA ALA A 424 -16.40 -18.21 23.47
C ALA A 424 -14.95 -18.59 23.79
N LYS A 425 -14.54 -19.73 23.24
CA LYS A 425 -13.17 -20.25 23.26
C LYS A 425 -12.61 -20.22 21.86
N VAL A 426 -11.31 -19.98 21.77
CA VAL A 426 -10.57 -20.01 20.50
C VAL A 426 -9.43 -21.00 20.61
N SER A 427 -9.46 -22.02 19.74
CA SER A 427 -8.32 -22.88 19.48
C SER A 427 -7.64 -22.46 18.18
N LEU A 428 -6.32 -22.67 18.15
CA LEU A 428 -5.47 -22.40 17.01
C LEU A 428 -4.63 -23.65 16.75
N GLU A 429 -4.63 -24.09 15.51
CA GLU A 429 -3.73 -25.13 15.00
C GLU A 429 -2.92 -24.53 13.85
N SER A 430 -1.61 -24.77 13.85
CA SER A 430 -0.73 -24.28 12.79
C SER A 430 0.44 -25.25 12.64
N ASP A 431 0.34 -26.11 11.64
CA ASP A 431 1.45 -26.98 11.21
C ASP A 431 2.39 -26.26 10.23
N ASN A 432 1.95 -25.12 9.69
CA ASN A 432 2.64 -24.33 8.68
C ASN A 432 2.53 -22.84 9.04
N PRO A 433 3.62 -22.08 9.23
CA PRO A 433 3.53 -20.66 9.58
C PRO A 433 2.89 -19.77 8.50
N ASN A 434 2.67 -20.29 7.28
CA ASN A 434 1.91 -19.63 6.23
C ASN A 434 0.39 -19.78 6.40
N GLU A 435 -0.06 -20.74 7.21
CA GLU A 435 -1.45 -21.14 7.36
C GLU A 435 -1.85 -21.17 8.83
N ILE A 436 -2.98 -20.55 9.15
CA ILE A 436 -3.48 -20.49 10.52
C ILE A 436 -4.91 -21.03 10.53
N ASP A 437 -5.10 -22.17 11.19
CA ASP A 437 -6.40 -22.77 11.41
C ASP A 437 -6.93 -22.27 12.75
N LEU A 438 -8.08 -21.59 12.71
CA LEU A 438 -8.74 -21.02 13.87
C LEU A 438 -10.10 -21.66 14.02
N THR A 439 -10.43 -22.06 15.25
CA THR A 439 -11.79 -22.46 15.61
C THR A 439 -12.29 -21.60 16.75
N ILE A 440 -13.47 -21.02 16.58
CA ILE A 440 -14.17 -20.24 17.61
C ILE A 440 -15.44 -21.01 17.96
N GLU A 441 -15.61 -21.33 19.25
CA GLU A 441 -16.73 -22.13 19.76
C GLU A 441 -17.33 -21.47 21.00
N ARG A 442 -18.67 -21.45 21.12
CA ARG A 442 -19.40 -20.77 22.20
C ARG A 442 -19.62 -21.65 23.42
#